data_AF-A0AAN7PP85-F1
#
_entry.id   AF-A0AAN7PP85-F1
#
_cell.length_a   1.000
_cell.length_b   1.000
_cell.length_c   1.000
_cell.angle_alpha   90.00
_cell.angle_beta   90.00
_cell.angle_gamma   90.00
#
_symmetry.space_group_name_H-M   'P 1'
#
loop_
_entity.id
_entity.type
_entity.pdbx_description
1 polymer ?
#
loop_
_entity_poly.entity_id
_entity_poly.type
_entity_poly.pdbx_seq_one_letter_code
_entity_poly.pdbx_strand_id
1 'polypeptide(L)'
;MPKALQQQSRELVSLLINYFEQEKNNGGPLLSLNCVRERVCQALQISMTTVSGISAAAKRNEVLSGPSKHRQRQQPVRSIDTFTSTAIRNAVYKMYQESKFNLLKEFIYTYFRL
;
A
#
# COMPACT_ATOMS: atom_id res chain seq x y z
N MET A 1 18.46 2.65 -22.87
CA MET A 1 17.03 2.28 -23.05
C MET A 1 16.22 3.04 -22.01
N PRO A 2 15.23 3.86 -22.38
CA PRO A 2 14.35 4.51 -21.42
C PRO A 2 13.57 3.45 -20.62
N LYS A 3 13.38 3.69 -19.32
CA LYS A 3 12.65 2.77 -18.44
C LYS A 3 11.18 2.71 -18.86
N ALA A 4 10.62 1.50 -18.89
CA ALA A 4 9.20 1.30 -19.12
C ALA A 4 8.39 1.93 -17.98
N LEU A 5 7.38 2.73 -18.35
CA LEU A 5 6.44 3.31 -17.39
C LEU A 5 5.41 2.27 -16.94
N GLN A 6 5.05 2.33 -15.66
CA GLN A 6 3.92 1.57 -15.11
C GLN A 6 2.59 2.07 -15.70
N GLN A 7 1.56 1.22 -15.67
CA GLN A 7 0.26 1.52 -16.27
C GLN A 7 -0.33 2.86 -15.79
N GLN A 8 -0.37 3.10 -14.49
CA GLN A 8 -0.93 4.33 -13.92
C GLN A 8 -0.19 5.58 -14.41
N SER A 9 1.14 5.51 -14.57
CA SER A 9 1.91 6.61 -15.14
C SER A 9 1.57 6.86 -16.61
N ARG A 10 1.26 5.82 -17.39
CA ARG A 10 0.83 5.97 -18.78
C ARG A 10 -0.55 6.65 -18.88
N GLU A 11 -1.47 6.29 -17.98
CA GLU A 11 -2.79 6.93 -17.89
C GLU A 11 -2.66 8.42 -17.57
N LEU A 12 -1.83 8.78 -16.59
CA LEU A 12 -1.56 10.19 -16.27
C LEU A 12 -0.95 10.97 -17.46
N VAL A 13 -0.04 10.35 -18.21
CA VAL A 13 0.52 10.95 -19.43
C VAL A 13 -0.55 11.15 -20.49
N SER A 14 -1.46 10.19 -20.68
CA SER A 14 -2.57 10.34 -21.62
C SER A 14 -3.50 11.49 -21.22
N LEU A 15 -3.81 11.65 -19.94
CA LEU A 15 -4.63 12.76 -19.44
C LEU A 15 -3.97 14.12 -19.70
N LEU A 16 -2.66 14.23 -19.44
CA LEU A 16 -1.88 15.44 -19.74
C LEU A 16 -1.92 15.80 -21.23
N ILE A 17 -1.71 14.82 -22.11
CA ILE A 17 -1.75 15.04 -23.56
C ILE A 17 -3.12 15.60 -23.96
N ASN A 18 -4.20 14.95 -23.51
CA ASN A 18 -5.56 15.39 -23.80
C ASN A 18 -5.82 16.83 -23.31
N TYR A 19 -5.37 17.17 -22.10
CA TYR A 19 -5.53 18.51 -21.55
C TYR A 19 -4.78 19.57 -22.37
N PHE A 20 -3.54 19.30 -22.80
CA PHE A 20 -2.78 20.25 -23.61
C PHE A 20 -3.27 20.35 -25.05
N GLU A 21 -3.83 19.26 -25.62
CA GLU A 21 -4.53 19.32 -26.90
C GLU A 21 -5.78 20.21 -26.82
N GLN A 22 -6.50 20.17 -25.70
CA GLN A 22 -7.62 21.09 -25.46
C GLN A 22 -7.13 22.54 -25.35
N GLU A 23 -6.03 22.81 -24.63
CA GLU A 23 -5.43 24.16 -24.57
C GLU A 23 -5.01 24.65 -25.97
N LYS A 24 -4.42 23.77 -26.79
CA LYS A 24 -4.07 24.09 -28.18
C LYS A 24 -5.31 24.45 -29.00
N ASN A 25 -6.37 23.64 -28.90
CA ASN A 25 -7.63 23.88 -29.64
C ASN A 25 -8.34 25.15 -29.15
N ASN A 26 -8.16 25.51 -27.88
CA ASN A 26 -8.68 26.75 -27.29
C ASN A 26 -7.86 28.01 -27.68
N GLY A 27 -6.72 27.85 -28.37
CA GLY A 27 -5.85 28.97 -28.76
C GLY A 27 -5.07 29.57 -27.57
N GLY A 28 -5.00 28.86 -26.45
CA GLY A 28 -4.34 29.35 -25.24
C GLY A 28 -4.69 28.54 -23.99
N PRO A 29 -4.06 28.86 -22.85
CA PRO A 29 -4.27 28.14 -21.60
C PRO A 29 -5.76 28.15 -21.18
N LEU A 30 -6.29 26.99 -20.80
CA LEU A 30 -7.66 26.87 -20.28
C LEU A 30 -7.79 27.56 -18.92
N LEU A 31 -6.72 27.52 -18.14
CA LEU A 31 -6.54 28.25 -16.89
C LEU A 31 -5.25 29.07 -16.96
N SER A 32 -5.22 30.18 -16.22
CA SER A 32 -4.05 31.05 -16.14
C SER A 32 -2.78 30.29 -15.75
N LEU A 33 -1.64 30.65 -16.35
CA LEU A 33 -0.33 30.11 -16.00
C LEU A 33 0.05 30.36 -14.53
N ASN A 34 -0.55 31.37 -13.90
CA ASN A 34 -0.36 31.66 -12.47
C ASN A 34 -1.03 30.61 -11.56
N CYS A 35 -2.06 29.93 -12.07
CA CYS A 35 -2.85 28.93 -11.35
C CYS A 35 -2.29 27.51 -11.52
N VAL A 36 -0.98 27.33 -11.30
CA VAL A 36 -0.26 26.07 -11.62
C VAL A 36 -0.89 24.84 -10.95
N ARG A 37 -1.29 24.92 -9.68
CA ARG A 37 -1.86 23.77 -8.96
C ARG A 37 -3.23 23.37 -9.50
N GLU A 38 -4.07 24.36 -9.81
CA GLU A 38 -5.41 24.15 -10.36
C GLU A 38 -5.31 23.52 -11.76
N ARG A 39 -4.35 23.97 -12.57
CA ARG A 39 -4.02 23.34 -13.86
C ARG A 39 -3.63 21.89 -13.71
N VAL A 40 -2.77 21.56 -12.76
CA VAL A 40 -2.39 20.17 -12.49
C VAL A 40 -3.59 19.34 -12.04
N CYS A 41 -4.46 19.88 -11.18
CA CYS A 41 -5.67 19.20 -10.75
C CYS A 41 -6.59 18.89 -11.92
N GLN A 42 -6.82 19.85 -12.82
CA GLN A 42 -7.69 19.68 -13.98
C GLN A 42 -7.07 18.75 -15.03
N ALA A 43 -5.76 18.88 -15.28
CA ALA A 43 -5.05 18.08 -16.28
C ALA A 43 -4.93 16.60 -15.88
N LEU A 44 -4.70 16.32 -14.60
CA LEU A 44 -4.51 14.96 -14.10
C LEU A 44 -5.74 14.36 -13.42
N GLN A 45 -6.81 15.15 -13.23
CA GLN A 45 -8.01 14.76 -12.48
C GLN A 45 -7.69 14.29 -11.05
N ILE A 46 -6.78 15.00 -10.38
CA ILE A 46 -6.32 14.70 -9.02
C ILE A 46 -6.83 15.79 -8.06
N SER A 47 -7.09 15.43 -6.80
CA SER A 47 -7.52 16.41 -5.78
C SER A 47 -6.46 17.47 -5.46
N MET A 48 -6.93 18.68 -5.16
CA MET A 48 -6.07 19.80 -4.74
C MET A 48 -5.22 19.48 -3.50
N THR A 49 -5.77 18.70 -2.57
CA THR A 49 -5.07 18.24 -1.36
C THR A 49 -3.87 17.37 -1.71
N THR A 50 -4.03 16.44 -2.66
CA THR A 50 -2.97 15.56 -3.13
C THR A 50 -1.88 16.35 -3.85
N VAL A 51 -2.27 17.23 -4.78
CA VAL A 51 -1.31 18.09 -5.50
C VAL A 51 -0.54 18.99 -4.55
N SER A 52 -1.22 19.57 -3.56
CA SER A 52 -0.57 20.41 -2.54
C SER A 52 0.40 19.61 -1.67
N GLY A 53 0.02 18.40 -1.25
CA GLY A 53 0.88 17.50 -0.49
C GLY A 53 2.13 17.10 -1.28
N ILE A 54 1.97 16.69 -2.54
CA ILE A 54 3.10 16.36 -3.44
C ILE A 54 3.99 17.57 -3.66
N SER A 55 3.41 18.76 -3.91
CA SER A 55 4.16 20.00 -4.10
C SER A 55 4.99 20.36 -2.87
N ALA A 56 4.42 20.20 -1.67
CA ALA A 56 5.13 20.45 -0.42
C ALA A 56 6.27 19.43 -0.21
N ALA A 57 6.01 18.14 -0.40
CA ALA A 57 7.01 17.09 -0.29
C ALA A 57 8.17 17.29 -1.29
N ALA A 58 7.87 17.63 -2.54
CA ALA A 58 8.86 17.93 -3.56
C ALA A 58 9.74 19.14 -3.19
N LYS A 59 9.15 20.21 -2.65
CA LYS A 59 9.91 21.38 -2.16
C LYS A 59 10.84 21.04 -0.99
N ARG A 60 10.47 20.06 -0.18
CA ARG A 60 11.29 19.56 0.94
C ARG A 60 12.31 18.50 0.51
N ASN A 61 12.39 18.17 -0.78
CA ASN A 61 13.22 17.08 -1.33
C ASN A 61 12.92 15.72 -0.67
N GLU A 62 11.68 15.50 -0.25
CA GLU A 62 11.24 14.22 0.30
C GLU A 62 11.05 13.20 -0.81
N VAL A 63 11.32 11.93 -0.49
CA VAL A 63 10.98 10.83 -1.37
C VAL A 63 9.46 10.74 -1.48
N LEU A 64 8.93 10.93 -2.68
CA LEU A 64 7.51 10.76 -2.98
C LEU A 64 7.15 9.27 -2.89
N SER A 65 6.88 8.79 -1.68
CA SER A 65 6.40 7.44 -1.45
C SER A 65 4.94 7.32 -1.86
N GLY A 66 4.62 6.30 -2.64
CA GLY A 66 3.22 5.95 -2.93
C GLY A 66 2.47 5.54 -1.66
N PRO A 67 1.12 5.46 -1.71
CA PRO A 67 0.34 4.91 -0.62
C PRO A 67 0.88 3.51 -0.28
N SER A 68 1.31 3.36 0.97
CA SER A 68 1.90 2.10 1.45
C SER A 68 0.89 0.98 1.24
N LYS A 69 1.32 -0.12 0.62
CA LYS A 69 0.48 -1.30 0.40
C LYS A 69 0.06 -1.82 1.77
N HIS A 70 -1.21 -1.68 2.12
CA HIS A 70 -1.73 -2.24 3.35
C HIS A 70 -1.50 -3.75 3.34
N ARG A 71 -0.68 -4.23 4.28
CA ARG A 71 -0.46 -5.66 4.49
C ARG A 71 -1.79 -6.27 4.93
N GLN A 72 -2.32 -7.21 4.14
CA GLN A 72 -3.47 -8.00 4.58
C GLN A 72 -3.08 -8.71 5.88
N ARG A 73 -3.75 -8.38 6.99
CA ARG A 73 -3.59 -9.09 8.24
C ARG A 73 -4.16 -10.50 8.03
N GLN A 74 -3.32 -11.52 8.23
CA GLN A 74 -3.82 -12.89 8.30
C GLN A 74 -4.77 -12.97 9.49
N GLN A 75 -6.00 -13.41 9.25
CA GLN A 75 -6.97 -13.61 10.31
C GLN A 75 -6.48 -14.77 11.21
N PRO A 76 -6.72 -14.71 12.53
CA PRO A 76 -6.40 -15.83 13.41
C PRO A 76 -7.13 -17.09 12.95
N VAL A 77 -6.47 -18.25 13.01
CA VAL A 77 -7.08 -19.54 12.67
C VAL A 77 -8.18 -19.83 13.71
N ARG A 78 -9.45 -19.79 13.29
CA ARG A 78 -10.61 -19.94 14.19
C ARG A 78 -11.13 -21.38 14.31
N SER A 79 -10.74 -22.26 13.40
CA SER A 79 -11.19 -23.65 13.37
C SER A 79 -10.00 -24.56 13.14
N ILE A 80 -9.71 -25.39 14.14
CA ILE A 80 -8.69 -26.45 14.08
C ILE A 80 -9.46 -27.77 14.01
N ASP A 81 -9.09 -28.65 13.09
CA ASP A 81 -9.73 -29.96 12.96
C ASP A 81 -9.54 -30.80 14.24
N THR A 82 -10.51 -31.64 14.58
CA THR A 82 -10.54 -32.43 15.82
C THR A 82 -9.33 -33.36 15.93
N PHE A 83 -8.88 -33.93 14.80
CA PHE A 83 -7.65 -34.72 14.75
C PHE A 83 -6.43 -33.89 15.17
N THR A 84 -6.27 -32.71 14.58
CA THR A 84 -5.16 -31.80 14.90
C THR A 84 -5.22 -31.26 16.33
N SER A 85 -6.42 -30.96 16.83
CA SER A 85 -6.64 -30.52 18.21
C SER A 85 -6.21 -31.61 19.22
N THR A 86 -6.56 -32.86 18.93
CA THR A 86 -6.20 -34.01 19.77
C THR A 86 -4.70 -34.28 19.74
N ALA A 87 -4.06 -34.17 18.57
CA ALA A 87 -2.61 -34.30 18.43
C ALA A 87 -1.85 -33.24 19.25
N ILE A 88 -2.27 -31.97 19.16
CA ILE A 88 -1.69 -30.87 19.95
C ILE A 88 -1.87 -31.14 21.45
N ARG A 89 -3.08 -31.54 21.88
CA ARG A 89 -3.37 -31.85 23.28
C ARG A 89 -2.46 -32.95 23.82
N ASN A 90 -2.30 -34.04 23.07
CA ASN A 90 -1.47 -35.17 23.47
C ASN A 90 0.01 -34.78 23.53
N ALA A 91 0.49 -33.96 22.59
CA ALA A 91 1.86 -33.44 22.62
C ALA A 91 2.11 -32.60 23.88
N VAL A 92 1.20 -31.69 24.22
CA VAL A 92 1.29 -30.85 25.43
C VAL A 92 1.32 -31.72 26.70
N TYR A 93 0.44 -32.72 26.81
CA TYR A 93 0.43 -33.61 27.98
C TYR A 93 1.70 -34.45 28.11
N LYS A 94 2.23 -34.96 26.99
CA LYS A 94 3.50 -35.69 26.99
C LYS A 94 4.65 -34.82 27.49
N MET A 95 4.72 -33.56 27.04
CA MET A 95 5.76 -32.62 27.49
C MET A 95 5.61 -32.25 28.98
N TYR A 96 4.38 -32.18 29.50
CA TYR A 96 4.11 -31.96 30.92
C TYR A 96 4.55 -33.15 31.79
N GLN A 97 4.23 -34.37 31.34
CA GLN A 97 4.67 -35.61 32.01
C GLN A 97 6.20 -35.73 32.06
N GLU A 98 6.89 -35.31 30.99
CA GLU A 98 8.35 -35.32 30.90
C GLU A 98 9.03 -34.12 31.62
N SER A 99 8.28 -33.26 32.32
CA SER A 99 8.77 -32.05 33.00
C SER A 99 9.55 -31.07 32.09
N LYS A 100 9.25 -31.06 30.79
CA LYS A 100 9.92 -30.23 29.77
C LYS A 100 9.27 -28.85 29.62
N PHE A 101 9.16 -28.12 30.73
CA PHE A 101 8.43 -26.85 30.81
C PHE A 101 8.98 -25.74 29.90
N ASN A 102 10.30 -25.70 29.67
CA ASN A 102 10.92 -24.70 28.80
C ASN A 102 10.56 -24.93 27.32
N LEU A 103 10.45 -26.19 26.89
CA LEU A 103 10.05 -26.54 25.53
C LEU A 103 8.55 -26.26 25.29
N LEU A 104 7.72 -26.37 26.33
CA LEU A 104 6.30 -26.01 26.25
C LEU A 104 6.09 -24.52 25.96
N LYS A 105 6.88 -23.65 26.60
CA LYS A 105 6.82 -22.20 26.38
C LYS A 105 7.18 -21.84 24.94
N GLU A 106 8.28 -22.38 24.43
CA GLU A 106 8.73 -22.16 23.04
C GLU A 106 7.72 -22.70 22.00
N PHE A 107 7.12 -23.86 22.27
CA PHE A 107 6.09 -24.45 21.41
C PHE A 107 4.84 -23.57 21.34
N ILE A 108 4.35 -23.07 22.48
CA ILE A 108 3.18 -22.19 22.51
C ILE A 108 3.47 -20.87 21.77
N TYR A 109 4.63 -20.27 22.01
CA TYR A 109 5.02 -19.01 21.36
C TYR A 109 5.16 -19.15 19.84
N THR A 110 5.76 -20.26 19.38
CA THR A 110 6.01 -20.51 17.96
C THR A 110 4.73 -20.85 17.19
N TYR A 111 3.84 -21.66 17.76
CA TYR A 111 2.67 -22.19 17.05
C TYR A 111 1.39 -21.39 17.28
N PHE A 112 1.24 -20.74 18.44
CA PHE A 112 0.03 -19.97 18.77
C PHE A 112 0.21 -18.47 18.71
N ARG A 113 1.46 -17.98 18.57
CA ARG A 113 1.81 -16.58 18.33
C ARG A 113 0.98 -15.59 19.16
N LEU A 114 0.89 -15.86 20.46
CA LEU A 114 0.50 -14.89 21.50
C LEU A 114 1.66 -13.90 21.70
#